data_AF-A0A0G1XAP1-F1
#
_entry.id   AF-A0A0G1XAP1-F1
#
_cell.length_a   1.000
_cell.length_b   1.000
_cell.length_c   1.000
_cell.angle_alpha   90.00
_cell.angle_beta   90.00
_cell.angle_gamma   90.00
#
_symmetry.space_group_name_H-M   'P 1'
#
loop_
_entity.id
_entity.type
_entity.pdbx_description
1 polymer ?
#
loop_
_entity_poly.entity_id
_entity_poly.type
_entity_poly.pdbx_seq_one_letter_code
_entity_poly.pdbx_strand_id
1 'polypeptide(L)'
;MKTTAYYSGKIETKNRECFVGNQKVDCPGSQEKNSTQTGDKLDILPPSPILDKRGDFVFTSIILLVVIGYILLAVFKTRVFGKTLAEYVKPVWYFILISILIVLWQYLFGLRLDDNLMALRISQWLWQALVLASAYKLSKLPGTSYGNMLFLGILYSTIIHGLKVAIRYYFYDKTLLYTLDRFLYGSLLVMVFAFVLGSVFVYLKRRGIRY
;
A
#
# COMPACT_ATOMS: atom_id res chain seq x y z
N MET A 1 0.79 21.73 -34.15
CA MET A 1 1.28 20.45 -33.61
C MET A 1 2.62 20.71 -32.93
N LYS A 2 2.68 20.69 -31.59
CA LYS A 2 3.97 20.77 -30.88
C LYS A 2 4.46 19.35 -30.68
N THR A 3 5.58 19.02 -31.32
CA THR A 3 6.28 17.74 -31.22
C THR A 3 6.77 17.58 -29.79
N THR A 4 6.16 16.68 -29.02
CA THR A 4 6.72 16.23 -27.74
C THR A 4 7.97 15.41 -28.04
N ALA A 5 9.13 16.05 -27.98
CA ALA A 5 10.40 15.36 -28.11
C ALA A 5 10.60 14.43 -26.90
N TYR A 6 10.85 13.16 -27.17
CA TYR A 6 11.23 12.18 -26.16
C TYR A 6 12.70 12.40 -25.80
N TYR A 7 12.97 12.82 -24.56
CA TYR A 7 14.34 12.95 -24.06
C TYR A 7 14.70 11.74 -23.21
N SER A 8 15.70 10.98 -23.64
CA SER A 8 16.25 9.86 -22.86
C SER A 8 17.20 10.41 -21.81
N GLY A 9 16.78 10.40 -20.54
CA GLY A 9 17.61 10.84 -19.41
C GLY A 9 16.81 11.30 -18.20
N LYS A 10 17.47 11.40 -17.04
CA LYS A 10 16.87 11.96 -15.83
C LYS A 10 16.78 13.48 -15.97
N ILE A 11 15.58 14.05 -15.83
CA ILE A 11 15.40 15.50 -15.83
C ILE A 11 15.81 16.04 -14.46
N GLU A 12 16.72 17.01 -14.45
CA GLU A 12 17.17 17.72 -13.25
C GLU A 12 16.71 19.17 -13.30
N THR A 13 16.23 19.71 -12.18
CA THR A 13 15.78 21.10 -12.08
C THR A 13 16.86 21.96 -11.45
N LYS A 14 17.23 23.06 -12.12
CA LYS A 14 18.15 24.09 -11.61
C LYS A 14 17.54 25.47 -11.87
N ASN A 15 17.41 26.30 -10.83
CA ASN A 15 16.91 27.69 -10.94
C ASN A 15 15.59 27.84 -11.72
N ARG A 16 14.61 26.95 -11.49
CA ARG A 16 13.29 26.92 -12.18
C ARG A 16 13.36 26.57 -13.67
N GLU A 17 14.49 26.09 -14.15
CA GLU A 17 14.68 25.57 -15.51
C GLU A 17 14.97 24.06 -15.44
N CYS A 18 14.55 23.32 -16.47
CA CYS A 18 14.74 21.87 -16.55
C CYS A 18 15.89 21.52 -17.47
N PHE A 19 16.69 20.53 -17.07
CA PHE A 19 17.86 20.09 -17.80
C PHE A 19 17.89 18.58 -17.97
N VAL A 20 18.40 18.10 -19.10
CA VAL A 20 18.84 16.72 -19.30
C VAL A 20 20.35 16.77 -19.55
N GLY A 21 21.14 16.36 -18.56
CA GLY A 21 22.58 16.64 -18.55
C GLY A 21 22.85 18.16 -18.50
N ASN A 22 23.51 18.70 -19.53
CA ASN A 22 23.78 20.14 -19.67
C ASN A 22 22.80 20.85 -20.62
N GLN A 23 21.82 20.14 -21.18
CA GLN A 23 20.89 20.70 -22.17
C GLN A 23 19.61 21.19 -21.50
N LYS A 24 19.27 22.46 -21.69
CA LYS A 24 18.00 23.04 -21.23
C LYS A 24 16.85 22.45 -22.03
N VAL A 25 15.83 21.96 -21.33
CA VAL A 25 14.59 21.39 -21.90
C VAL A 25 13.37 22.08 -21.29
N ASP A 26 12.24 22.02 -21.99
CA ASP A 26 10.96 22.48 -21.46
C ASP A 26 10.54 21.63 -20.26
N CYS A 27 10.17 22.28 -19.16
CA CYS A 27 9.72 21.58 -17.97
C CYS A 27 8.37 20.90 -18.24
N PRO A 28 8.25 19.57 -18.03
CA PRO A 28 6.97 18.91 -18.14
C PRO A 28 6.03 19.48 -17.06
N GLY A 29 4.91 20.08 -17.47
CA GLY A 29 3.87 20.57 -16.57
C GLY A 29 3.89 22.06 -16.21
N SER A 30 4.45 22.95 -17.04
CA SER A 30 4.42 24.41 -16.79
C SER A 30 3.04 25.08 -16.94
N GLN A 31 1.95 24.33 -16.84
CA GLN A 31 0.61 24.87 -16.61
C GLN A 31 0.05 24.22 -15.35
N GLU A 32 -0.19 25.10 -14.37
CA GLU A 32 -0.81 24.86 -13.07
C GLU A 32 0.08 24.33 -11.94
N LYS A 33 0.25 25.23 -10.97
CA LYS A 33 0.65 25.05 -9.56
C LYS A 33 0.54 23.59 -9.08
N ASN A 34 1.61 22.80 -9.17
CA ASN A 34 1.84 21.67 -8.29
C ASN A 34 3.33 21.38 -8.23
N SER A 35 3.91 21.61 -7.05
CA SER A 35 5.30 21.32 -6.74
C SER A 35 5.60 19.84 -6.98
N THR A 36 6.42 19.54 -7.99
CA THR A 36 7.07 18.23 -8.13
C THR A 36 8.05 18.05 -6.96
N GLN A 37 7.76 17.09 -6.07
CA GLN A 37 8.68 16.67 -5.02
C GLN A 37 9.71 15.68 -5.59
N THR A 38 10.97 15.89 -5.25
CA THR A 38 12.09 15.01 -5.58
C THR A 38 11.88 13.62 -4.98
N GLY A 39 11.76 12.58 -5.80
CA GLY A 39 11.69 11.18 -5.34
C GLY A 39 10.79 10.23 -6.12
N ASP A 40 10.50 10.49 -7.40
CA ASP A 40 9.58 9.66 -8.18
C ASP A 40 10.08 8.20 -8.27
N LYS A 41 9.27 7.32 -7.65
CA LYS A 41 9.37 5.87 -7.78
C LYS A 41 8.47 5.44 -8.92
N LEU A 42 8.99 4.51 -9.73
CA LEU A 42 8.29 3.78 -10.80
C LEU A 42 6.78 3.65 -10.50
N ASP A 43 5.98 4.36 -11.29
CA ASP A 43 4.55 4.08 -11.37
C ASP A 43 4.40 2.75 -12.11
N ILE A 44 3.61 1.84 -11.54
CA ILE A 44 3.27 0.54 -12.13
C ILE A 44 2.31 0.74 -13.30
N LEU A 45 1.50 1.79 -13.24
CA LEU A 45 0.53 2.15 -14.28
C LEU A 45 1.06 3.30 -15.14
N PRO A 46 0.90 3.25 -16.47
CA PRO A 46 1.32 4.35 -17.35
C PRO A 46 0.52 5.63 -17.05
N PRO A 47 1.15 6.82 -17.08
CA PRO A 47 0.45 8.08 -16.86
C PRO A 47 -0.55 8.32 -18.00
N SER A 48 -1.82 8.48 -17.66
CA SER A 48 -2.89 8.81 -18.61
C SER A 48 -3.72 9.99 -18.10
N PRO A 49 -3.61 11.19 -18.71
CA PRO A 49 -4.25 12.41 -18.20
C PRO A 49 -5.79 12.37 -18.24
N ILE A 50 -6.38 11.45 -19.01
CA ILE A 50 -7.84 11.24 -19.05
C ILE A 50 -8.30 10.44 -17.82
N LEU A 51 -7.46 9.53 -17.33
CA LEU A 51 -7.71 8.67 -16.17
C LEU A 51 -7.19 9.28 -14.86
N ASP A 52 -6.30 10.27 -14.95
CA ASP A 52 -5.68 10.95 -13.81
C ASP A 52 -6.55 12.11 -13.29
N LYS A 53 -7.83 11.83 -13.09
CA LYS A 53 -8.81 12.75 -12.50
C LYS A 53 -9.21 12.28 -11.11
N ARG A 54 -9.72 13.23 -10.32
CA ARG A 54 -10.41 12.91 -9.07
C ARG A 54 -11.74 12.23 -9.40
N GLY A 55 -12.01 11.10 -8.77
CA GLY A 55 -13.17 10.25 -9.04
C GLY A 55 -13.92 9.97 -7.75
N ASP A 56 -14.37 11.02 -7.05
CA ASP A 56 -14.83 10.96 -5.66
C ASP A 56 -15.93 9.93 -5.45
N PHE A 57 -16.93 9.91 -6.33
CA PHE A 57 -18.00 8.92 -6.30
C PHE A 57 -17.45 7.50 -6.42
N VAL A 58 -16.62 7.23 -7.44
CA VAL A 58 -16.05 5.90 -7.70
C VAL A 58 -15.19 5.44 -6.53
N PHE A 59 -14.28 6.30 -6.05
CA PHE A 59 -13.38 5.98 -4.94
C PHE A 59 -14.16 5.70 -3.65
N THR A 60 -15.15 6.54 -3.34
CA THR A 60 -16.03 6.36 -2.17
C THR A 60 -16.84 5.07 -2.28
N SER A 61 -17.41 4.77 -3.45
CA SER A 61 -18.14 3.52 -3.70
C SER A 61 -17.25 2.29 -3.51
N ILE A 62 -16.00 2.31 -3.97
CA ILE A 62 -15.05 1.20 -3.77
C ILE A 62 -14.76 1.00 -2.27
N ILE A 63 -14.47 2.07 -1.53
CA ILE A 63 -14.24 1.97 -0.08
C ILE A 63 -15.47 1.39 0.63
N LEU A 64 -16.66 1.89 0.28
CA LEU A 64 -17.91 1.45 0.89
C LEU A 64 -18.18 -0.04 0.59
N LEU A 65 -17.96 -0.50 -0.64
CA LEU A 65 -18.07 -1.92 -1.00
C LEU A 65 -17.11 -2.79 -0.19
N VAL A 66 -15.87 -2.35 -0.02
CA VAL A 66 -14.87 -3.07 0.78
C VAL A 66 -15.31 -3.16 2.25
N VAL A 67 -15.76 -2.05 2.84
CA VAL A 67 -16.25 -2.00 4.23
C VAL A 67 -17.47 -2.90 4.42
N ILE A 68 -18.45 -2.80 3.52
CA ILE A 68 -19.63 -3.68 3.53
C ILE A 68 -19.20 -5.14 3.40
N GLY A 69 -18.27 -5.46 2.51
CA GLY A 69 -17.73 -6.81 2.37
C GLY A 69 -17.20 -7.37 3.69
N TYR A 70 -16.37 -6.61 4.41
CA TYR A 70 -15.87 -7.04 5.73
C TYR A 70 -16.96 -7.14 6.79
N ILE A 71 -17.93 -6.22 6.79
CA ILE A 71 -19.08 -6.29 7.72
C ILE A 71 -19.90 -7.56 7.45
N LEU A 72 -20.20 -7.87 6.19
CA LEU A 72 -20.92 -9.09 5.82
C LEU A 72 -20.14 -10.34 6.24
N LEU A 73 -18.82 -10.39 6.01
CA LEU A 73 -17.96 -11.48 6.49
C LEU A 73 -18.01 -11.63 8.02
N ALA A 74 -18.06 -10.53 8.76
CA ALA A 74 -18.12 -10.54 10.23
C ALA A 74 -19.49 -11.00 10.75
N VAL A 75 -20.58 -10.42 10.24
CA VAL A 75 -21.96 -10.64 10.70
C VAL A 75 -22.42 -12.06 10.34
N PHE A 76 -22.23 -12.48 9.09
CA PHE A 76 -22.66 -13.80 8.63
C PHE A 76 -21.69 -14.92 9.00
N LYS A 77 -20.55 -14.60 9.62
CA LYS A 77 -19.50 -15.56 9.98
C LYS A 77 -19.08 -16.44 8.78
N THR A 78 -19.07 -15.84 7.59
CA THR A 78 -18.69 -16.53 6.35
C THR A 78 -17.26 -17.05 6.48
N ARG A 79 -17.06 -18.33 6.13
CA ARG A 79 -15.74 -18.97 6.20
C ARG A 79 -14.98 -18.75 4.90
N VAL A 80 -13.82 -18.14 5.00
CA VAL A 80 -12.86 -17.99 3.89
C VAL A 80 -11.69 -18.92 4.17
N PHE A 81 -11.45 -19.90 3.29
CA PHE A 81 -10.47 -20.98 3.50
C PHE A 81 -10.63 -21.68 4.86
N GLY A 82 -11.87 -21.97 5.25
CA GLY A 82 -12.19 -22.72 6.47
C GLY A 82 -12.12 -21.94 7.78
N LYS A 83 -11.80 -20.63 7.75
CA LYS A 83 -11.79 -19.75 8.93
C LYS A 83 -12.71 -18.54 8.74
N THR A 84 -13.40 -18.14 9.79
CA THR A 84 -14.20 -16.91 9.86
C THR A 84 -13.30 -15.68 10.05
N LEU A 85 -13.79 -14.47 9.73
CA LEU A 85 -13.03 -13.24 9.94
C LEU A 85 -12.56 -13.10 11.41
N ALA A 86 -13.40 -13.49 12.37
CA ALA A 86 -13.04 -13.48 13.78
C ALA A 86 -11.87 -14.42 14.11
N GLU A 87 -11.80 -15.60 13.49
CA GLU A 87 -10.68 -16.54 13.67
C GLU A 87 -9.38 -16.07 13.01
N TYR A 88 -9.46 -15.22 11.98
CA TYR A 88 -8.31 -14.53 11.43
C TYR A 88 -7.83 -13.41 12.34
N VAL A 89 -8.75 -12.56 12.81
CA VAL A 89 -8.42 -11.31 13.53
C VAL A 89 -8.09 -11.56 15.00
N LYS A 90 -8.89 -12.37 15.72
CA LYS A 90 -8.74 -12.60 17.17
C LYS A 90 -7.32 -12.98 17.62
N PRO A 91 -6.54 -13.85 16.94
CA PRO A 91 -5.19 -14.14 17.39
C PRO A 91 -4.21 -12.98 17.20
N VAL A 92 -4.46 -12.05 16.27
CA VAL A 92 -3.50 -11.03 15.82
C VAL A 92 -4.04 -9.60 15.91
N TRP A 93 -5.15 -9.39 16.61
CA TRP A 93 -5.88 -8.11 16.65
C TRP A 93 -5.01 -6.94 17.10
N TYR A 94 -4.11 -7.15 18.06
CA TYR A 94 -3.18 -6.14 18.54
C TYR A 94 -2.13 -5.78 17.49
N PHE A 95 -1.66 -6.73 16.68
CA PHE A 95 -0.76 -6.45 15.55
C PHE A 95 -1.44 -5.60 14.47
N ILE A 96 -2.72 -5.87 14.22
CA ILE A 96 -3.56 -5.06 13.31
C ILE A 96 -3.70 -3.63 13.85
N LEU A 97 -4.08 -3.47 15.12
CA LEU A 97 -4.23 -2.14 15.74
C LEU A 97 -2.92 -1.34 15.71
N ILE A 98 -1.79 -1.95 16.07
CA ILE A 98 -0.49 -1.28 16.00
C ILE A 98 -0.16 -0.88 14.57
N SER A 99 -0.46 -1.73 13.57
CA SER A 99 -0.26 -1.40 12.16
C SER A 99 -1.09 -0.19 11.73
N ILE A 100 -2.34 -0.07 12.19
CA ILE A 100 -3.20 1.10 11.95
C ILE A 100 -2.58 2.35 12.58
N LEU A 101 -2.16 2.29 13.85
CA LEU A 101 -1.54 3.42 14.55
C LEU A 101 -0.26 3.88 13.86
N ILE A 102 0.57 2.94 13.37
CA ILE A 102 1.77 3.23 12.59
C ILE A 102 1.40 4.02 11.33
N VAL A 103 0.38 3.58 10.59
CA VAL A 103 -0.07 4.29 9.38
C VAL A 103 -0.58 5.68 9.73
N LEU A 104 -1.41 5.84 10.76
CA LEU A 104 -1.88 7.16 11.18
C LEU A 104 -0.71 8.08 11.56
N TRP A 105 0.24 7.57 12.34
CA TRP A 105 1.43 8.33 12.74
C TRP A 105 2.27 8.76 11.53
N GLN A 106 2.47 7.88 10.54
CA GLN A 106 3.20 8.21 9.30
C GLN A 106 2.63 9.44 8.59
N TYR A 107 1.30 9.58 8.51
CA TYR A 107 0.67 10.70 7.79
C TYR A 107 0.41 11.92 8.65
N LEU A 108 0.08 11.73 9.93
CA LEU A 108 -0.17 12.86 10.84
C LEU A 108 1.12 13.59 11.24
N PHE A 109 2.22 12.85 11.43
CA PHE A 109 3.47 13.39 11.97
C PHE A 109 4.67 13.09 11.07
N GLY A 110 4.80 11.86 10.58
CA GLY A 110 6.01 11.41 9.88
C GLY A 110 6.32 12.20 8.61
N LEU A 111 5.32 12.50 7.79
CA LEU A 111 5.48 13.21 6.52
C LEU A 111 5.59 14.75 6.65
N ARG A 112 5.38 15.32 7.84
CA ARG A 112 5.41 16.78 8.07
C ARG A 112 6.75 17.29 8.58
N LEU A 113 7.67 16.40 8.92
CA LEU A 113 8.97 16.73 9.52
C LEU A 113 10.07 16.43 8.50
N ASP A 114 10.78 17.45 8.05
CA ASP A 114 11.72 17.38 6.92
C ASP A 114 12.87 16.36 7.12
N ASP A 115 13.23 16.03 8.37
CA ASP A 115 14.31 15.09 8.72
C ASP A 115 13.85 13.67 9.12
N ASN A 116 12.56 13.35 9.01
CA ASN A 116 12.02 12.08 9.55
C ASN A 116 12.17 10.84 8.64
N LEU A 117 13.04 10.89 7.63
CA LEU A 117 13.24 9.79 6.67
C LEU A 117 13.56 8.46 7.37
N MET A 118 14.38 8.47 8.41
CA MET A 118 14.72 7.25 9.15
C MET A 118 13.53 6.72 9.95
N ALA A 119 12.77 7.59 10.60
CA ALA A 119 11.58 7.21 11.36
C ALA A 119 10.46 6.65 10.45
N LEU A 120 10.32 7.18 9.22
CA LEU A 120 9.44 6.64 8.19
C LEU A 120 9.88 5.24 7.71
N ARG A 121 11.19 4.98 7.60
CA ARG A 121 11.71 3.64 7.28
C ARG A 121 11.48 2.65 8.41
N ILE A 122 11.78 3.05 9.66
CA ILE A 122 11.57 2.22 10.85
C ILE A 122 10.09 1.84 10.98
N SER A 123 9.20 2.82 10.87
CA SER A 123 7.76 2.56 10.92
C SER A 123 7.32 1.63 9.77
N GLN A 124 7.96 1.70 8.60
CA GLN A 124 7.71 0.74 7.52
C GLN A 124 8.15 -0.69 7.87
N TRP A 125 9.34 -0.86 8.42
CA TRP A 125 9.81 -2.18 8.87
C TRP A 125 8.94 -2.74 10.00
N LEU A 126 8.45 -1.87 10.88
CA LEU A 126 7.65 -2.30 12.02
C LEU A 126 6.34 -2.94 11.58
N TRP A 127 5.55 -2.31 10.69
CA TRP A 127 4.34 -2.96 10.21
C TRP A 127 4.65 -4.22 9.38
N GLN A 128 5.76 -4.27 8.63
CA GLN A 128 6.17 -5.49 7.90
C GLN A 128 6.45 -6.65 8.86
N ALA A 129 7.15 -6.38 9.95
CA ALA A 129 7.43 -7.36 11.00
C ALA A 129 6.13 -7.84 11.66
N LEU A 130 5.17 -6.94 11.90
CA LEU A 130 3.85 -7.29 12.46
C LEU A 130 3.01 -8.16 11.51
N VAL A 131 3.07 -7.89 10.20
CA VAL A 131 2.44 -8.74 9.16
C VAL A 131 3.05 -10.15 9.20
N LEU A 132 4.38 -10.25 9.21
CA LEU A 132 5.06 -11.54 9.25
C LEU A 132 4.83 -12.29 10.57
N ALA A 133 4.85 -11.59 11.70
CA ALA A 133 4.53 -12.14 13.02
C ALA A 133 3.07 -12.64 13.08
N SER A 134 2.15 -11.96 12.39
CA SER A 134 0.76 -12.41 12.25
C SER A 134 0.67 -13.69 11.44
N ALA A 135 1.42 -13.78 10.32
CA ALA A 135 1.48 -14.99 9.50
C ALA A 135 2.05 -16.17 10.30
N TYR A 136 3.13 -15.95 11.05
CA TYR A 136 3.70 -16.93 11.97
C TYR A 136 2.68 -17.38 13.03
N LYS A 137 2.00 -16.45 13.70
CA LYS A 137 1.03 -16.79 14.74
C LYS A 137 -0.15 -17.59 14.17
N LEU A 138 -0.63 -17.21 13.00
CA LEU A 138 -1.73 -17.89 12.32
C LEU A 138 -1.31 -19.27 11.79
N SER A 139 -0.07 -19.44 11.32
CA SER A 139 0.43 -20.73 10.83
C SER A 139 0.46 -21.80 11.92
N LYS A 140 0.66 -21.42 13.19
CA LYS A 140 0.61 -22.34 14.34
C LYS A 140 -0.78 -22.90 14.60
N LEU A 141 -1.85 -22.20 14.22
CA LEU A 141 -3.22 -22.67 14.43
C LEU A 141 -3.53 -23.96 13.64
N PRO A 142 -4.37 -24.86 14.19
CA PRO A 142 -4.81 -26.04 13.47
C PRO A 142 -5.59 -25.66 12.20
N GLY A 143 -5.45 -26.49 11.17
CA GLY A 143 -6.13 -26.32 9.88
C GLY A 143 -5.64 -25.16 9.01
N THR A 144 -4.54 -24.47 9.38
CA THR A 144 -4.01 -23.38 8.56
C THR A 144 -3.39 -23.88 7.26
N SER A 145 -3.78 -23.25 6.15
CA SER A 145 -3.41 -23.57 4.78
C SER A 145 -2.78 -22.35 4.08
N TYR A 146 -2.24 -22.56 2.87
CA TYR A 146 -1.73 -21.48 2.03
C TYR A 146 -2.82 -20.44 1.70
N GLY A 147 -4.07 -20.87 1.51
CA GLY A 147 -5.20 -19.96 1.30
C GLY A 147 -5.43 -19.01 2.49
N ASN A 148 -5.21 -19.47 3.72
CA ASN A 148 -5.30 -18.60 4.89
C ASN A 148 -4.22 -17.51 4.89
N MET A 149 -3.01 -17.80 4.38
CA MET A 149 -1.92 -16.81 4.24
C MET A 149 -2.22 -15.79 3.14
N LEU A 150 -2.83 -16.24 2.04
CA LEU A 150 -3.33 -15.37 0.97
C LEU A 150 -4.38 -14.40 1.52
N PHE A 151 -5.39 -14.92 2.24
CA PHE A 151 -6.42 -14.08 2.83
C PHE A 151 -5.87 -13.12 3.90
N LEU A 152 -4.90 -13.56 4.71
CA LEU A 152 -4.20 -12.67 5.65
C LEU A 152 -3.48 -11.52 4.92
N GLY A 153 -2.88 -11.80 3.77
CA GLY A 153 -2.26 -10.79 2.92
C GLY A 153 -3.27 -9.79 2.36
N ILE A 154 -4.44 -10.26 1.91
CA ILE A 154 -5.54 -9.39 1.47
C ILE A 154 -6.00 -8.50 2.63
N LEU A 155 -6.25 -9.08 3.80
CA LEU A 155 -6.67 -8.37 5.00
C LEU A 155 -5.70 -7.24 5.37
N TYR A 156 -4.41 -7.54 5.48
CA TYR A 156 -3.40 -6.54 5.80
C TYR A 156 -3.19 -5.53 4.67
N SER A 157 -3.33 -5.92 3.41
CA SER A 157 -3.24 -5.01 2.27
C SER A 157 -4.36 -3.97 2.34
N THR A 158 -5.59 -4.41 2.59
CA THR A 158 -6.72 -3.49 2.74
C THR A 158 -6.57 -2.60 3.97
N ILE A 159 -6.13 -3.14 5.11
CA ILE A 159 -5.99 -2.34 6.33
C ILE A 159 -4.86 -1.32 6.21
N ILE A 160 -3.65 -1.75 5.84
CA ILE A 160 -2.48 -0.87 5.80
C ILE A 160 -2.55 0.04 4.58
N HIS A 161 -2.65 -0.54 3.37
CA HIS A 161 -2.60 0.26 2.16
C HIS A 161 -3.93 0.89 1.80
N GLY A 162 -5.07 0.26 2.11
CA GLY A 162 -6.37 0.91 1.97
C GLY A 162 -6.47 2.17 2.83
N LEU A 163 -6.01 2.12 4.09
CA LEU A 163 -5.96 3.32 4.94
C LEU A 163 -5.00 4.38 4.38
N LYS A 164 -3.80 4.00 3.94
CA LYS A 164 -2.83 4.92 3.33
C LYS A 164 -3.42 5.66 2.13
N VAL A 165 -4.08 4.94 1.22
CA VAL A 165 -4.63 5.55 0.00
C VAL A 165 -5.89 6.33 0.28
N ALA A 166 -6.72 5.93 1.24
CA ALA A 166 -7.84 6.74 1.72
C ALA A 166 -7.35 8.08 2.28
N ILE A 167 -6.31 8.07 3.12
CA ILE A 167 -5.72 9.31 3.65
C ILE A 167 -5.18 10.19 2.51
N ARG A 168 -4.41 9.62 1.58
CA ARG A 168 -3.88 10.36 0.42
C ARG A 168 -4.97 10.96 -0.45
N TYR A 169 -6.03 10.20 -0.70
CA TYR A 169 -7.13 10.64 -1.54
C TYR A 169 -7.89 11.80 -0.91
N TYR A 170 -8.33 11.65 0.35
CA TYR A 170 -9.19 12.64 1.01
C TYR A 170 -8.44 13.85 1.58
N PHE A 171 -7.18 13.70 2.00
CA PHE A 171 -6.43 14.76 2.70
C PHE A 171 -5.26 15.35 1.91
N TYR A 172 -4.86 14.73 0.80
CA TYR A 172 -3.72 15.19 -0.02
C TYR A 172 -4.08 15.34 -1.51
N ASP A 173 -5.38 15.41 -1.82
CA ASP A 173 -5.96 15.66 -3.14
C ASP A 173 -5.34 14.83 -4.27
N LYS A 174 -5.14 13.53 -4.00
CA LYS A 174 -4.59 12.60 -4.98
C LYS A 174 -5.68 12.02 -5.89
N THR A 175 -5.28 11.73 -7.12
CA THR A 175 -6.15 11.18 -8.17
C THR A 175 -6.43 9.70 -7.96
N LEU A 176 -7.43 9.18 -8.67
CA LEU A 176 -7.82 7.77 -8.59
C LEU A 176 -6.71 6.84 -9.09
N LEU A 177 -6.08 7.16 -10.22
CA LEU A 177 -5.02 6.32 -10.79
C LEU A 177 -3.77 6.30 -9.90
N TYR A 178 -3.38 7.45 -9.36
CA TYR A 178 -2.28 7.54 -8.40
C TYR A 178 -2.54 6.69 -7.15
N THR A 179 -3.75 6.80 -6.58
CA THR A 179 -4.09 6.04 -5.37
C THR A 179 -4.19 4.54 -5.63
N LEU A 180 -4.69 4.14 -6.80
CA LEU A 180 -4.67 2.74 -7.23
C LEU A 180 -3.25 2.22 -7.39
N ASP A 181 -2.36 2.96 -8.06
CA ASP A 181 -0.96 2.59 -8.22
C ASP A 181 -0.28 2.37 -6.85
N ARG A 182 -0.42 3.34 -5.94
CA ARG A 182 0.19 3.25 -4.61
C ARG A 182 -0.46 2.18 -3.74
N PHE A 183 -1.74 1.87 -3.95
CA PHE A 183 -2.40 0.73 -3.32
C PHE A 183 -1.80 -0.58 -3.83
N LEU A 184 -1.67 -0.77 -5.14
CA LEU A 184 -1.17 -1.99 -5.76
C LEU A 184 0.30 -2.24 -5.41
N TYR A 185 1.15 -1.22 -5.53
CA TYR A 185 2.56 -1.29 -5.16
C TYR A 185 2.75 -1.71 -3.70
N GLY A 186 2.00 -1.06 -2.81
CA GLY A 186 2.08 -1.34 -1.39
C GLY A 186 1.52 -2.70 -1.00
N SER A 187 0.35 -3.03 -1.55
CA SER A 187 -0.31 -4.32 -1.34
C SER A 187 0.54 -5.47 -1.85
N LEU A 188 1.25 -5.30 -2.97
CA LEU A 188 2.19 -6.31 -3.47
C LEU A 188 3.27 -6.63 -2.42
N LEU A 189 3.82 -5.60 -1.76
CA LEU A 189 4.79 -5.80 -0.69
C LEU A 189 4.18 -6.57 0.50
N VAL A 190 2.99 -6.18 0.95
CA VAL A 190 2.26 -6.91 2.01
C VAL A 190 2.02 -8.36 1.61
N MET A 191 1.63 -8.60 0.36
CA MET A 191 1.40 -9.94 -0.19
C MET A 191 2.66 -10.79 -0.17
N VAL A 192 3.83 -10.23 -0.50
CA VAL A 192 5.10 -10.97 -0.39
C VAL A 192 5.36 -11.41 1.07
N PHE A 193 5.19 -10.53 2.05
CA PHE A 193 5.42 -10.89 3.45
C PHE A 193 4.36 -11.85 4.01
N ALA A 194 3.08 -11.58 3.77
CA ALA A 194 1.99 -12.37 4.33
C ALA A 194 1.82 -13.71 3.60
N PHE A 195 1.79 -13.69 2.26
CA PHE A 195 1.50 -14.87 1.47
C PHE A 195 2.76 -15.66 1.14
N VAL A 196 3.81 -15.06 0.58
CA VAL A 196 5.01 -15.81 0.17
C VAL A 196 5.76 -16.31 1.41
N LEU A 197 6.17 -15.41 2.30
CA LEU A 197 6.88 -15.83 3.52
C LEU A 197 5.97 -16.57 4.52
N GLY A 198 4.70 -16.17 4.65
CA GLY A 198 3.75 -16.92 5.47
C GLY A 198 3.50 -18.35 4.97
N SER A 199 3.53 -18.57 3.64
CA SER A 199 3.44 -19.92 3.06
C SER A 199 4.65 -20.77 3.41
N VAL A 200 5.84 -20.19 3.60
CA VAL A 200 7.00 -20.93 4.12
C VAL A 200 6.69 -21.49 5.50
N PHE A 201 6.07 -20.73 6.40
CA PHE A 201 5.66 -21.26 7.71
C PHE A 201 4.66 -22.41 7.61
N VAL A 202 3.69 -22.32 6.70
CA VAL A 202 2.74 -23.43 6.44
C VAL A 202 3.47 -24.66 5.90
N TYR A 203 4.41 -24.47 4.97
CA TYR A 203 5.22 -25.54 4.41
C TYR A 203 6.06 -26.25 5.48
N LEU A 204 6.81 -25.49 6.30
CA LEU A 204 7.63 -26.02 7.39
C LEU A 204 6.79 -26.83 8.39
N LYS A 205 5.61 -26.32 8.74
CA LYS A 205 4.68 -27.02 9.63
C LYS A 205 4.20 -28.36 9.03
N ARG A 206 3.86 -28.38 7.74
CA ARG A 206 3.45 -29.62 7.05
C ARG A 206 4.57 -30.65 6.98
N ARG A 207 5.83 -30.20 6.96
CA ARG A 207 7.01 -31.07 7.00
C ARG A 207 7.42 -31.50 8.42
N GLY A 208 6.68 -31.09 9.46
CA GLY A 208 7.04 -31.39 10.85
C GLY A 208 8.28 -30.65 11.37
N ILE A 209 8.76 -29.63 10.64
CA ILE A 209 9.91 -28.83 11.04
C ILE A 209 9.46 -27.82 12.10
N ARG A 210 10.15 -27.80 13.24
CA ARG A 210 9.88 -26.84 14.33
C ARG A 210 10.54 -25.50 14.02
N TYR A 211 9.79 -24.42 14.21
CA TYR A 211 10.19 -23.02 14.02
C TYR A 211 9.41 -22.13 14.99
#